data_AF-A0A9W9FVC1-F1
#
_entry.id   AF-A0A9W9FVC1-F1
#
_cell.length_a   1.000
_cell.length_b   1.000
_cell.length_c   1.000
_cell.angle_alpha   90.00
_cell.angle_beta   90.00
_cell.angle_gamma   90.00
#
_symmetry.space_group_name_H-M   'P 1'
#
loop_
_entity.id
_entity.type
_entity.pdbx_description
1 polymer ?
#
loop_
_entity_poly.entity_id
_entity_poly.type
_entity_poly.pdbx_seq_one_letter_code
_entity_poly.pdbx_strand_id
1 'polypeptide(L)'
;MPGSEVLRSLRLLSRSSGGLLSGSENVTRRTLTRSMATEAQANASSNPDLASPSVAPWDRPVSVMTYNFPSMEPARLTEYSQKHLQMPMRKDLLHRAIVYEGDMTRQGTASTKWRDDVHGSFKKLIKQKGSGRARVGDKKSPIRRGGGVAFGPHPRDFSTDLPAKVYDKAWRTALSYRYSRGELIVIDNTISLPTESTPFLMERILKANGWSTKQGRSTFITEKVDEELFDKVSKLQRYANIMDRSDVDVKNLLETSRLIIEKAALDKMLKEHSLDLISRPAKALYL
;
A
#
# COMPACT_ATOMS: atom_id res chain seq x y z
N MET A 1 15.51 57.45 5.28
CA MET A 1 16.43 57.92 4.24
C MET A 1 16.33 56.97 3.05
N PRO A 2 15.54 57.33 2.03
CA PRO A 2 15.43 56.57 0.79
C PRO A 2 16.41 57.11 -0.26
N GLY A 3 16.91 56.24 -1.13
CA GLY A 3 17.63 56.61 -2.34
C GLY A 3 18.20 55.35 -3.01
N SER A 4 18.19 55.19 -4.31
CA SER A 4 17.59 55.90 -5.44
C SER A 4 17.82 54.99 -6.64
N GLU A 5 16.90 55.04 -7.59
CA GLU A 5 16.86 54.29 -8.85
C GLU A 5 18.13 54.36 -9.70
N VAL A 6 18.44 53.30 -10.47
CA VAL A 6 18.92 53.43 -11.87
C VAL A 6 18.43 52.26 -12.72
N LEU A 7 17.81 52.64 -13.84
CA LEU A 7 17.22 51.89 -14.93
C LEU A 7 18.23 51.06 -15.75
N ARG A 8 17.79 49.91 -16.30
CA ARG A 8 18.21 49.50 -17.66
C ARG A 8 17.18 48.61 -18.35
N SER A 9 16.56 49.17 -19.38
CA SER A 9 15.72 48.52 -20.37
C SER A 9 16.56 48.11 -21.58
N LEU A 10 16.28 46.95 -22.16
CA LEU A 10 16.70 46.60 -23.51
C LEU A 10 15.53 45.90 -24.23
N ARG A 11 14.97 46.62 -25.20
CA ARG A 11 14.05 46.11 -26.23
C ARG A 11 14.88 45.51 -27.36
N LEU A 12 14.42 44.39 -27.93
CA LEU A 12 14.84 43.92 -29.24
C LEU A 12 13.60 43.79 -30.13
N LEU A 13 13.58 44.61 -31.17
CA LEU A 13 12.67 44.56 -32.32
C LEU A 13 13.43 43.94 -33.50
N SER A 14 12.83 42.98 -34.19
CA SER A 14 13.11 42.69 -35.60
C SER A 14 11.75 42.46 -36.28
N ARG A 15 11.19 43.49 -36.90
CA ARG A 15 11.24 43.79 -38.35
C ARG A 15 10.53 42.77 -39.24
N SER A 16 9.51 43.31 -39.89
CA SER A 16 8.59 42.79 -40.88
C SER A 16 9.15 42.68 -42.30
N SER A 17 8.56 41.79 -43.07
CA SER A 17 8.27 41.90 -44.52
C SER A 17 7.02 41.03 -44.73
N GLY A 18 5.89 41.45 -45.29
CA GLY A 18 5.63 42.36 -46.40
C GLY A 18 4.70 41.58 -47.35
N GLY A 19 3.48 42.08 -47.61
CA GLY A 19 2.56 41.40 -48.51
C GLY A 19 1.10 41.86 -48.41
N LEU A 20 0.84 43.10 -48.85
CA LEU A 20 -0.48 43.56 -49.27
C LEU A 20 -0.70 43.12 -50.72
N LEU A 21 -1.83 42.49 -51.03
CA LEU A 21 -2.47 42.61 -52.34
C LEU A 21 -3.99 42.50 -52.18
N SER A 22 -4.64 43.62 -52.44
CA SER A 22 -6.07 43.81 -52.68
C SER A 22 -6.53 43.09 -53.94
N GLY A 23 -7.77 42.61 -53.95
CA GLY A 23 -8.45 42.20 -55.16
C GLY A 23 -9.91 41.89 -54.90
N SER A 24 -10.78 42.88 -55.13
CA SER A 24 -12.21 42.68 -55.35
C SER A 24 -12.40 42.30 -56.81
N GLU A 25 -13.17 41.25 -57.11
CA GLU A 25 -13.91 41.18 -58.37
C GLU A 25 -15.04 40.14 -58.32
N ASN A 26 -16.07 40.46 -59.09
CA ASN A 26 -17.45 40.05 -58.98
C ASN A 26 -17.76 38.87 -59.94
N VAL A 27 -18.85 38.16 -59.63
CA VAL A 27 -19.80 37.56 -60.58
C VAL A 27 -19.36 36.28 -61.33
N THR A 28 -20.00 35.15 -60.99
CA THR A 28 -21.01 34.52 -61.87
C THR A 28 -21.66 33.34 -61.15
N ARG A 29 -22.99 33.41 -60.97
CA ARG A 29 -23.82 32.24 -60.64
C ARG A 29 -23.76 31.26 -61.82
N ARG A 30 -23.46 30.00 -61.54
CA ARG A 30 -23.87 28.88 -62.39
C ARG A 30 -24.74 27.94 -61.57
N THR A 31 -26.04 28.06 -61.79
CA THR A 31 -27.02 27.02 -61.50
C THR A 31 -26.69 25.78 -62.33
N LEU A 32 -26.32 24.69 -61.68
CA LEU A 32 -26.32 23.36 -62.27
C LEU A 32 -27.46 22.56 -61.65
N THR A 33 -28.54 22.45 -62.42
CA THR A 33 -29.58 21.44 -62.27
C THR A 33 -29.08 20.10 -62.78
N ARG A 34 -29.15 19.09 -61.93
CA ARG A 34 -29.26 17.65 -62.24
C ARG A 34 -29.53 16.97 -60.89
N SER A 35 -30.36 15.97 -60.70
CA SER A 35 -31.40 15.27 -61.46
C SER A 35 -31.78 14.14 -60.51
N MET A 36 -33.07 13.83 -60.38
CA MET A 36 -33.50 12.71 -59.54
C MET A 36 -32.78 11.42 -59.91
N ALA A 37 -32.19 10.77 -58.90
CA ALA A 37 -31.83 9.37 -58.94
C ALA A 37 -31.90 8.79 -57.53
N THR A 38 -32.88 7.90 -57.37
CA THR A 38 -32.91 6.78 -56.43
C THR A 38 -33.09 7.11 -54.95
N GLU A 39 -34.35 7.02 -54.50
CA GLU A 39 -34.69 6.74 -53.10
C GLU A 39 -34.06 5.39 -52.72
N ALA A 40 -32.98 5.43 -51.94
CA ALA A 40 -32.51 4.27 -51.21
C ALA A 40 -33.39 4.09 -49.97
N GLN A 41 -34.06 2.95 -49.86
CA GLN A 41 -34.84 2.57 -48.69
C GLN A 41 -33.96 2.61 -47.44
N ALA A 42 -34.32 3.46 -46.49
CA ALA A 42 -33.72 3.52 -45.17
C ALA A 42 -34.15 2.31 -44.33
N ASN A 43 -33.55 1.15 -44.60
CA ASN A 43 -33.56 0.02 -43.66
C ASN A 43 -32.22 0.00 -42.91
N ALA A 44 -32.10 0.89 -41.94
CA ALA A 44 -31.10 0.79 -40.89
C ALA A 44 -31.78 1.13 -39.56
N SER A 45 -32.53 0.16 -39.02
CA SER A 45 -32.79 0.10 -37.58
C SER A 45 -31.49 -0.35 -36.89
N SER A 46 -30.44 0.47 -36.95
CA SER A 46 -29.33 0.37 -36.02
C SER A 46 -29.67 1.28 -34.87
N ASN A 47 -30.15 0.72 -33.77
CA ASN A 47 -30.24 1.44 -32.49
C ASN A 47 -28.87 2.09 -32.23
N PRO A 48 -28.74 3.42 -32.20
CA PRO A 48 -27.48 4.06 -31.80
C PRO A 48 -27.27 4.01 -30.28
N ASP A 49 -28.25 3.48 -29.55
CA ASP A 49 -28.23 3.40 -28.10
C ASP A 49 -27.63 2.07 -27.66
N LEU A 50 -26.29 2.04 -27.56
CA LEU A 50 -25.49 1.26 -26.60
C LEU A 50 -23.97 1.51 -26.85
N ALA A 51 -23.59 2.74 -27.20
CA ALA A 51 -22.19 3.12 -27.06
C ALA A 51 -21.88 3.21 -25.56
N SER A 52 -21.32 2.14 -25.00
CA SER A 52 -20.71 2.18 -23.67
C SER A 52 -19.77 3.39 -23.61
N PRO A 53 -19.84 4.23 -22.57
CA PRO A 53 -19.02 5.44 -22.50
C PRO A 53 -17.56 5.02 -22.69
N SER A 54 -16.86 5.65 -23.63
CA SER A 54 -15.46 5.37 -23.90
C SER A 54 -14.63 5.80 -22.69
N VAL A 55 -14.47 4.92 -21.71
CA VAL A 55 -13.64 5.17 -20.53
C VAL A 55 -12.22 5.43 -21.01
N ALA A 56 -11.63 6.53 -20.55
CA ALA A 56 -10.26 6.87 -20.89
C ALA A 56 -9.32 5.68 -20.59
N PRO A 57 -8.33 5.37 -21.44
CA PRO A 57 -7.54 4.14 -21.32
C PRO A 57 -6.84 3.93 -19.95
N TRP A 58 -6.58 5.02 -19.23
CA TRP A 58 -5.83 5.08 -17.98
C TRP A 58 -6.68 5.00 -16.70
N ASP A 59 -8.00 4.82 -16.81
CA ASP A 59 -8.88 4.63 -15.64
C ASP A 59 -9.85 3.46 -15.85
N ARG A 60 -9.38 2.42 -16.55
CA ARG A 60 -10.18 1.22 -16.78
C ARG A 60 -10.38 0.46 -15.47
N PRO A 61 -11.60 -0.02 -15.18
CA PRO A 61 -11.81 -0.87 -14.03
C PRO A 61 -11.05 -2.19 -14.18
N VAL A 62 -10.61 -2.70 -13.04
CA VAL A 62 -9.92 -3.97 -12.88
C VAL A 62 -10.95 -5.00 -12.46
N SER A 63 -11.13 -6.02 -13.28
CA SER A 63 -12.06 -7.11 -12.99
C SER A 63 -11.40 -8.18 -12.12
N VAL A 64 -12.08 -8.56 -11.04
CA VAL A 64 -11.67 -9.59 -10.09
C VAL A 64 -12.76 -10.63 -10.01
N MET A 65 -12.41 -11.90 -10.27
CA MET A 65 -13.32 -13.01 -10.07
C MET A 65 -13.49 -13.29 -8.57
N THR A 66 -14.73 -13.40 -8.11
CA THR A 66 -15.03 -13.84 -6.75
C THR A 66 -15.43 -15.30 -6.74
N TYR A 67 -15.17 -15.99 -5.63
CA TYR A 67 -15.44 -17.40 -5.46
C TYR A 67 -16.35 -17.66 -4.25
N ASN A 68 -17.09 -18.77 -4.28
CA ASN A 68 -17.86 -19.22 -3.12
C ASN A 68 -17.03 -20.22 -2.29
N PHE A 69 -16.85 -19.94 -1.01
CA PHE A 69 -16.24 -20.88 -0.07
C PHE A 69 -17.32 -21.77 0.57
N PRO A 70 -17.13 -23.09 0.74
CA PRO A 70 -15.90 -23.86 0.62
C PRO A 70 -15.62 -24.50 -0.75
N SER A 71 -16.57 -24.48 -1.69
CA SER A 71 -16.46 -25.19 -2.98
C SER A 71 -15.45 -24.59 -3.96
N MET A 72 -15.10 -23.32 -3.79
CA MET A 72 -14.25 -22.53 -4.69
C MET A 72 -14.78 -22.41 -6.12
N GLU A 73 -16.10 -22.45 -6.27
CA GLU A 73 -16.75 -22.18 -7.56
C GLU A 73 -16.74 -20.67 -7.85
N PRO A 74 -16.50 -20.26 -9.12
CA PRO A 74 -16.56 -18.86 -9.51
C PRO A 74 -17.99 -18.33 -9.38
N ALA A 75 -18.18 -17.29 -8.58
CA ALA A 75 -19.48 -16.71 -8.28
C ALA A 75 -19.83 -15.57 -9.25
N ARG A 76 -19.01 -14.51 -9.28
CA ARG A 76 -19.25 -13.34 -10.15
C ARG A 76 -17.96 -12.57 -10.44
N LEU A 77 -18.02 -11.75 -11.49
CA LEU A 77 -17.00 -10.75 -11.77
C LEU A 77 -17.31 -9.47 -10.99
N THR A 78 -16.33 -8.93 -10.29
CA THR A 78 -16.42 -7.65 -9.57
C THR A 78 -15.41 -6.67 -10.11
N GLU A 79 -15.76 -5.39 -10.15
CA GLU A 79 -14.92 -4.34 -10.72
C GLU A 79 -14.38 -3.42 -9.64
N TYR A 80 -13.07 -3.14 -9.68
CA TYR A 80 -12.39 -2.21 -8.80
C TYR A 80 -11.65 -1.15 -9.61
N SER A 81 -11.30 0.00 -9.00
CA SER A 81 -10.45 0.98 -9.67
C SER A 81 -9.03 0.43 -9.89
N GLN A 82 -8.42 0.81 -11.00
CA GLN A 82 -7.00 0.54 -11.29
C GLN A 82 -6.07 1.00 -10.15
N LYS A 83 -6.43 2.12 -9.49
CA LYS A 83 -5.67 2.70 -8.38
C LYS A 83 -5.73 1.87 -7.10
N HIS A 84 -6.60 0.87 -7.01
CA HIS A 84 -6.74 -0.01 -5.85
C HIS A 84 -5.96 -1.32 -6.01
N LEU A 85 -6.16 -2.01 -7.14
CA LEU A 85 -5.66 -3.38 -7.35
C LEU A 85 -4.67 -3.53 -8.51
N GLN A 86 -4.39 -2.49 -9.28
CA GLN A 86 -3.43 -2.55 -10.40
C GLN A 86 -2.46 -1.35 -10.38
N MET A 87 -1.95 -1.04 -9.19
CA MET A 87 -0.86 -0.09 -9.03
C MET A 87 0.50 -0.68 -9.46
N PRO A 88 1.42 0.15 -9.98
CA PRO A 88 2.78 -0.30 -10.25
C PRO A 88 3.51 -0.69 -8.96
N MET A 89 4.29 -1.76 -9.02
CA MET A 89 5.05 -2.26 -7.87
C MET A 89 6.10 -1.22 -7.42
N ARG A 90 5.99 -0.77 -6.17
CA ARG A 90 6.90 0.20 -5.54
C ARG A 90 7.55 -0.39 -4.28
N LYS A 91 8.74 -0.97 -4.45
CA LYS A 91 9.50 -1.61 -3.36
C LYS A 91 9.90 -0.63 -2.25
N ASP A 92 10.14 0.63 -2.60
CA ASP A 92 10.49 1.70 -1.68
C ASP A 92 9.38 1.99 -0.66
N LEU A 93 8.13 2.04 -1.11
CA LEU A 93 6.98 2.27 -0.24
C LEU A 93 6.70 1.05 0.65
N LEU A 94 6.75 -0.15 0.08
CA LEU A 94 6.57 -1.39 0.82
C LEU A 94 7.63 -1.56 1.91
N HIS A 95 8.89 -1.30 1.59
CA HIS A 95 9.99 -1.36 2.57
C HIS A 95 9.75 -0.38 3.73
N ARG A 96 9.37 0.87 3.44
CA ARG A 96 9.09 1.87 4.48
C ARG A 96 7.95 1.45 5.39
N ALA A 97 6.86 0.92 4.84
CA ALA A 97 5.72 0.45 5.64
C ALA A 97 6.10 -0.74 6.54
N ILE A 98 6.82 -1.73 6.01
CA ILE A 98 7.23 -2.91 6.79
C ILE A 98 8.22 -2.54 7.91
N VAL A 99 9.16 -1.64 7.64
CA VAL A 99 10.09 -1.16 8.67
C VAL A 99 9.34 -0.39 9.76
N TYR A 100 8.41 0.49 9.38
CA TYR A 100 7.53 1.21 10.30
C TYR A 100 6.74 0.25 11.21
N GLU A 101 6.11 -0.77 10.64
CA GLU A 101 5.38 -1.81 11.40
C GLU A 101 6.32 -2.57 12.36
N GLY A 102 7.52 -2.93 11.90
CA GLY A 102 8.51 -3.63 12.71
C GLY A 102 9.04 -2.80 13.88
N ASP A 103 9.23 -1.51 13.67
CA ASP A 103 9.66 -0.55 14.69
C ASP A 103 8.57 -0.35 15.75
N MET A 104 7.31 -0.22 15.34
CA MET A 104 6.15 -0.10 16.23
C MET A 104 5.88 -1.35 17.07
N THR A 105 6.11 -2.54 16.50
CA THR A 105 5.87 -3.82 17.19
C THR A 105 6.93 -4.09 18.28
N ARG A 106 8.04 -3.36 18.28
CA ARG A 106 9.19 -3.63 19.14
C ARG A 106 8.95 -3.14 20.57
N GLN A 107 9.03 -4.06 21.55
CA GLN A 107 8.84 -3.72 22.97
C GLN A 107 9.94 -2.86 23.60
N GLY A 108 11.19 -2.97 23.12
CA GLY A 108 12.29 -2.14 23.59
C GLY A 108 12.69 -2.30 25.06
N THR A 109 12.53 -3.47 25.69
CA THR A 109 12.74 -3.71 27.13
C THR A 109 14.19 -4.05 27.54
N ALA A 110 15.13 -4.07 26.59
CA ALA A 110 16.52 -4.41 26.86
C ALA A 110 17.15 -3.37 27.81
N SER A 111 17.65 -3.83 28.97
CA SER A 111 18.28 -2.98 29.97
C SER A 111 19.61 -3.55 30.43
N THR A 112 20.60 -2.69 30.59
CA THR A 112 21.89 -3.00 31.18
C THR A 112 22.17 -2.04 32.32
N LYS A 113 22.91 -2.50 33.33
CA LYS A 113 23.29 -1.62 34.45
C LYS A 113 24.44 -0.72 34.03
N TRP A 114 24.24 0.58 34.14
CA TRP A 114 25.36 1.52 34.10
C TRP A 114 26.20 1.40 35.37
N ARG A 115 27.37 2.04 35.38
CA ARG A 115 28.26 2.02 36.54
C ARG A 115 27.57 2.54 37.81
N ASP A 116 26.57 3.41 37.65
CA ASP A 116 25.84 4.01 38.76
C ASP A 116 24.80 3.04 39.34
N ASP A 117 24.16 2.23 38.48
CA ASP A 117 23.15 1.22 38.84
C ASP A 117 23.76 -0.07 39.43
N VAL A 118 25.04 -0.34 39.15
CA VAL A 118 25.72 -1.50 39.71
C VAL A 118 25.85 -1.35 41.23
N HIS A 119 25.57 -2.43 41.96
CA HIS A 119 25.73 -2.44 43.41
C HIS A 119 27.21 -2.37 43.80
N GLY A 120 27.57 -1.39 44.65
CA GLY A 120 28.93 -1.25 45.17
C GLY A 120 29.29 0.18 45.57
N SER A 121 30.41 0.31 46.29
CA SER A 121 30.90 1.61 46.75
C SER A 121 31.53 2.44 45.62
N PHE A 122 31.29 3.75 45.67
CA PHE A 122 31.95 4.76 44.83
C PHE A 122 33.33 5.18 45.37
N LYS A 123 33.80 4.55 46.47
CA LYS A 123 35.12 4.83 47.05
C LYS A 123 36.22 4.41 46.08
N LYS A 124 37.22 5.27 45.96
CA LYS A 124 38.45 4.97 45.22
C LYS A 124 39.17 3.77 45.83
N LEU A 125 39.50 2.78 45.01
CA LEU A 125 40.04 1.49 45.49
C LEU A 125 41.49 1.56 45.95
N ILE A 126 42.31 2.36 45.26
CA ILE A 126 43.74 2.52 45.56
C ILE A 126 44.13 3.99 45.50
N LYS A 127 45.21 4.35 46.20
CA LYS A 127 45.78 5.71 46.18
C LYS A 127 46.18 6.10 44.74
N GLN A 128 46.12 7.39 44.43
CA GLN A 128 46.38 7.92 43.07
C GLN A 128 47.82 7.64 42.58
N LYS A 129 48.77 7.52 43.50
CA LYS A 129 50.20 7.25 43.27
C LYS A 129 50.73 6.36 44.40
N GLY A 130 51.92 5.76 44.19
CA GLY A 130 52.63 4.96 45.20
C GLY A 130 52.19 3.49 45.29
N SER A 131 51.32 3.01 44.39
CA SER A 131 50.81 1.63 44.39
C SER A 131 51.53 0.68 43.41
N GLY A 132 52.38 1.19 42.51
CA GLY A 132 53.04 0.39 41.46
C GLY A 132 52.07 -0.22 40.42
N ARG A 133 50.80 0.16 40.43
CA ARG A 133 49.73 -0.39 39.58
C ARG A 133 49.07 0.69 38.73
N ALA A 134 48.35 0.28 37.68
CA ALA A 134 47.51 1.19 36.89
C ALA A 134 46.53 1.97 37.79
N ARG A 135 46.24 3.23 37.45
CA ARG A 135 45.33 4.07 38.23
C ARG A 135 43.91 3.52 38.17
N VAL A 136 43.25 3.44 39.31
CA VAL A 136 41.87 2.94 39.42
C VAL A 136 41.01 3.93 40.19
N GLY A 137 39.79 4.14 39.70
CA GLY A 137 38.73 4.86 40.40
C GLY A 137 37.94 3.93 41.33
N ASP A 138 36.63 3.90 41.12
CA ASP A 138 35.67 3.08 41.86
C ASP A 138 35.59 1.63 41.33
N LYS A 139 34.90 0.75 42.07
CA LYS A 139 34.78 -0.66 41.71
C LYS A 139 33.90 -0.90 40.49
N LYS A 140 32.98 0.01 40.19
CA LYS A 140 31.89 -0.17 39.23
C LYS A 140 32.26 0.26 37.81
N SER A 141 33.51 0.68 37.61
CA SER A 141 34.05 1.03 36.30
C SER A 141 33.89 -0.11 35.28
N PRO A 142 33.44 0.19 34.04
CA PRO A 142 33.20 -0.80 32.98
C PRO A 142 34.45 -1.57 32.56
N ILE A 143 35.64 -1.02 32.81
CA ILE A 143 36.93 -1.66 32.51
C ILE A 143 37.18 -2.86 33.44
N ARG A 144 36.49 -2.92 34.59
CA ARG A 144 36.69 -3.93 35.63
C ARG A 144 35.64 -5.01 35.56
N ARG A 145 36.02 -6.22 36.00
CA ARG A 145 35.09 -7.34 36.16
C ARG A 145 34.02 -6.99 37.19
N GLY A 146 32.75 -7.22 36.83
CA GLY A 146 31.60 -6.86 37.65
C GLY A 146 31.31 -5.36 37.70
N GLY A 147 31.93 -4.56 36.82
CA GLY A 147 31.55 -3.17 36.57
C GLY A 147 30.30 -3.05 35.70
N GLY A 148 29.78 -1.83 35.57
CA GLY A 148 28.64 -1.55 34.67
C GLY A 148 29.02 -1.65 33.19
N VAL A 149 28.04 -1.64 32.30
CA VAL A 149 28.26 -1.65 30.85
C VAL A 149 28.28 -0.20 30.33
N ALA A 150 29.33 0.17 29.59
CA ALA A 150 29.39 1.48 28.92
C ALA A 150 28.57 1.43 27.63
N PHE A 151 27.71 2.43 27.41
CA PHE A 151 26.81 2.53 26.24
C PHE A 151 26.00 1.25 25.97
N GLY A 152 25.64 0.53 27.03
CA GLY A 152 24.75 -0.62 26.92
C GLY A 152 23.30 -0.21 26.61
N PRO A 153 22.47 -1.15 26.13
CA PRO A 153 21.07 -0.87 25.83
C PRO A 153 20.31 -0.50 27.10
N HIS A 154 19.36 0.41 26.93
CA HIS A 154 18.38 0.80 27.92
C HIS A 154 16.98 0.78 27.33
N PRO A 155 15.95 0.61 28.18
CA PRO A 155 14.58 0.64 27.72
C PRO A 155 14.30 1.96 27.00
N ARG A 156 13.87 1.85 25.75
CA ARG A 156 13.59 3.02 24.89
C ARG A 156 12.50 2.69 23.91
N ASP A 157 11.82 3.73 23.47
CA ASP A 157 10.89 3.62 22.35
C ASP A 157 11.66 3.49 21.03
N PHE A 158 11.19 2.58 20.19
CA PHE A 158 11.72 2.33 18.86
C PHE A 158 10.77 2.79 17.75
N SER A 159 9.57 3.27 18.10
CA SER A 159 8.59 3.76 17.15
C SER A 159 9.19 4.79 16.20
N THR A 160 8.82 4.68 14.92
CA THR A 160 9.16 5.64 13.87
C THR A 160 7.88 6.18 13.26
N ASP A 161 7.91 7.40 12.74
CA ASP A 161 6.74 8.00 12.11
C ASP A 161 6.68 7.73 10.60
N LEU A 162 5.50 7.45 10.08
CA LEU A 162 5.24 7.31 8.65
C LEU A 162 3.99 8.12 8.24
N PRO A 163 4.05 8.96 7.18
CA PRO A 163 2.86 9.67 6.72
C PRO A 163 1.73 8.71 6.33
N ALA A 164 0.50 8.93 6.83
CA ALA A 164 -0.64 8.04 6.59
C ALA A 164 -0.88 7.74 5.09
N LYS A 165 -0.77 8.75 4.22
CA LYS A 165 -0.90 8.57 2.76
C LYS A 165 0.17 7.67 2.15
N VAL A 166 1.37 7.62 2.73
CA VAL A 166 2.44 6.72 2.30
C VAL A 166 2.11 5.30 2.71
N TYR A 167 1.58 5.10 3.92
CA TYR A 167 1.14 3.81 4.43
C TYR A 167 -0.02 3.23 3.59
N ASP A 168 -1.07 4.02 3.33
CA ASP A 168 -2.21 3.62 2.48
C ASP A 168 -1.77 3.23 1.06
N LYS A 169 -0.76 3.92 0.53
CA LYS A 169 -0.19 3.60 -0.78
C LYS A 169 0.58 2.29 -0.74
N ALA A 170 1.28 1.97 0.34
CA ALA A 170 1.94 0.69 0.53
C ALA A 170 0.92 -0.46 0.60
N TRP A 171 -0.18 -0.28 1.33
CA TRP A 171 -1.32 -1.21 1.38
C TRP A 171 -1.85 -1.58 -0.01
N ARG A 172 -2.26 -0.58 -0.80
CA ARG A 172 -2.76 -0.82 -2.17
C ARG A 172 -1.69 -1.37 -3.10
N THR A 173 -0.43 -0.98 -2.93
CA THR A 173 0.69 -1.56 -3.70
C THR A 173 0.88 -3.05 -3.36
N ALA A 174 0.75 -3.45 -2.10
CA ALA A 174 0.84 -4.85 -1.67
C ALA A 174 -0.32 -5.68 -2.22
N LEU A 175 -1.55 -5.19 -2.13
CA LEU A 175 -2.73 -5.85 -2.72
C LEU A 175 -2.61 -5.94 -4.25
N SER A 176 -2.16 -4.87 -4.90
CA SER A 176 -1.92 -4.87 -6.36
C SER A 176 -0.86 -5.88 -6.78
N TYR A 177 0.20 -6.03 -5.97
CA TYR A 177 1.23 -7.03 -6.19
C TYR A 177 0.65 -8.45 -6.14
N ARG A 178 -0.17 -8.77 -5.13
CA ARG A 178 -0.85 -10.07 -5.02
C ARG A 178 -1.82 -10.32 -6.18
N TYR A 179 -2.60 -9.31 -6.54
CA TYR A 179 -3.51 -9.39 -7.68
C TYR A 179 -2.76 -9.68 -8.98
N SER A 180 -1.66 -8.94 -9.26
CA SER A 180 -0.86 -9.12 -10.48
C SER A 180 -0.25 -10.53 -10.62
N ARG A 181 -0.04 -11.22 -9.50
CA ARG A 181 0.49 -12.59 -9.45
C ARG A 181 -0.59 -13.68 -9.42
N GLY A 182 -1.87 -13.31 -9.39
CA GLY A 182 -2.98 -14.25 -9.20
C GLY A 182 -2.99 -14.91 -7.81
N GLU A 183 -2.35 -14.27 -6.82
CA GLU A 183 -2.24 -14.76 -5.44
C GLU A 183 -3.33 -14.19 -4.53
N LEU A 184 -4.10 -13.20 -5.01
CA LEU A 184 -5.25 -12.63 -4.34
C LEU A 184 -6.52 -13.38 -4.77
N ILE A 185 -7.13 -14.08 -3.82
CA ILE A 185 -8.35 -14.86 -4.01
C ILE A 185 -9.46 -14.18 -3.20
N VAL A 186 -10.49 -13.70 -3.90
CA VAL A 186 -11.61 -12.99 -3.28
C VAL A 186 -12.79 -13.93 -3.12
N ILE A 187 -13.33 -14.02 -1.92
CA ILE A 187 -14.49 -14.86 -1.59
C ILE A 187 -15.73 -13.97 -1.49
N ASP A 188 -16.81 -14.31 -2.21
CA ASP A 188 -18.03 -13.48 -2.24
C ASP A 188 -18.87 -13.62 -0.97
N ASN A 189 -18.90 -14.83 -0.39
CA ASN A 189 -19.58 -15.14 0.86
C ASN A 189 -18.65 -15.08 2.08
N THR A 190 -19.23 -15.24 3.26
CA THR A 190 -18.46 -15.36 4.51
C THR A 190 -17.72 -16.69 4.54
N ILE A 191 -16.46 -16.66 4.95
CA ILE A 191 -15.64 -17.84 5.17
C ILE A 191 -16.15 -18.49 6.44
N SER A 192 -16.95 -19.52 6.29
CA SER A 192 -17.43 -20.32 7.42
C SER A 192 -17.30 -21.80 7.10
N LEU A 193 -17.19 -22.60 8.15
CA LEU A 193 -17.22 -24.05 8.07
C LEU A 193 -18.45 -24.56 8.82
N PRO A 194 -18.99 -25.74 8.46
CA PRO A 194 -20.06 -26.37 9.24
C PRO A 194 -19.63 -26.53 10.70
N THR A 195 -20.52 -26.34 11.67
CA THR A 195 -20.21 -26.41 13.11
C THR A 195 -19.49 -27.71 13.48
N GLU A 196 -20.00 -28.85 13.00
CA GLU A 196 -19.44 -30.20 13.21
C GLU A 196 -18.17 -30.52 12.41
N SER A 197 -17.62 -29.55 11.69
CA SER A 197 -16.43 -29.78 10.86
C SER A 197 -15.18 -29.96 11.71
N THR A 198 -14.43 -31.02 11.42
CA THR A 198 -13.09 -31.24 11.96
C THR A 198 -12.07 -30.30 11.29
N PRO A 199 -10.97 -29.93 11.96
CA PRO A 199 -9.88 -29.16 11.33
C PRO A 199 -9.32 -29.85 10.08
N PHE A 200 -9.45 -31.17 9.98
CA PHE A 200 -9.07 -31.94 8.80
C PHE A 200 -9.84 -31.53 7.53
N LEU A 201 -11.07 -31.04 7.65
CA LEU A 201 -11.82 -30.51 6.50
C LEU A 201 -11.07 -29.33 5.87
N MET A 202 -10.58 -28.41 6.70
CA MET A 202 -9.84 -27.25 6.23
C MET A 202 -8.51 -27.66 5.57
N GLU A 203 -7.80 -28.62 6.15
CA GLU A 203 -6.60 -29.19 5.54
C GLU A 203 -6.90 -29.84 4.18
N ARG A 204 -8.03 -30.54 4.05
CA ARG A 204 -8.48 -31.13 2.78
C ARG A 204 -8.78 -30.07 1.73
N ILE A 205 -9.50 -29.00 2.08
CA ILE A 205 -9.79 -27.87 1.17
C ILE A 205 -8.48 -27.24 0.69
N LEU A 206 -7.55 -26.97 1.63
CA LEU A 206 -6.23 -26.42 1.30
C LEU A 206 -5.42 -27.34 0.38
N LYS A 207 -5.45 -28.66 0.59
CA LYS A 207 -4.76 -29.64 -0.26
C LYS A 207 -5.40 -29.75 -1.65
N ALA A 208 -6.73 -29.80 -1.72
CA ALA A 208 -7.48 -29.92 -2.97
C ALA A 208 -7.20 -28.75 -3.92
N ASN A 209 -7.11 -27.54 -3.37
CA ASN A 209 -6.84 -26.32 -4.15
C ASN A 209 -5.34 -26.06 -4.38
N GLY A 210 -4.45 -26.96 -3.95
CA GLY A 210 -2.99 -26.78 -4.07
C GLY A 210 -2.41 -25.68 -3.16
N TRP A 211 -3.19 -25.21 -2.17
CA TRP A 211 -2.82 -24.15 -1.23
C TRP A 211 -1.97 -24.63 -0.05
N SER A 212 -1.42 -25.84 -0.16
CA SER A 212 -0.61 -26.48 0.88
C SER A 212 0.90 -26.25 0.67
N THR A 213 1.70 -26.73 1.64
CA THR A 213 3.10 -26.40 1.93
C THR A 213 4.06 -26.32 0.74
N LYS A 214 3.83 -27.06 -0.35
CA LYS A 214 4.69 -27.04 -1.54
C LYS A 214 4.76 -25.66 -2.20
N GLN A 215 3.67 -24.89 -2.13
CA GLN A 215 3.56 -23.56 -2.72
C GLN A 215 3.44 -22.47 -1.63
N GLY A 216 3.88 -22.78 -0.40
CA GLY A 216 3.83 -21.92 0.78
C GLY A 216 2.50 -21.89 1.52
N ARG A 217 2.39 -21.00 2.51
CA ARG A 217 1.21 -20.85 3.39
C ARG A 217 0.15 -19.93 2.77
N SER A 218 -1.08 -20.01 3.28
CA SER A 218 -2.17 -19.12 2.88
C SER A 218 -2.69 -18.30 4.07
N THR A 219 -3.01 -17.03 3.87
CA THR A 219 -3.65 -16.20 4.90
C THR A 219 -5.13 -16.02 4.57
N PHE A 220 -6.00 -16.32 5.53
CA PHE A 220 -7.43 -16.02 5.49
C PHE A 220 -7.69 -14.70 6.20
N ILE A 221 -8.43 -13.80 5.55
CA ILE A 221 -8.85 -12.51 6.11
C ILE A 221 -10.37 -12.47 6.13
N THR A 222 -10.93 -12.42 7.33
CA THR A 222 -12.37 -12.37 7.60
C THR A 222 -12.81 -10.96 7.97
N GLU A 223 -14.06 -10.60 7.66
CA GLU A 223 -14.64 -9.32 8.11
C GLU A 223 -15.21 -9.40 9.53
N LYS A 224 -15.66 -10.59 9.95
CA LYS A 224 -16.14 -10.85 11.30
C LYS A 224 -15.38 -12.02 11.88
N VAL A 225 -15.05 -11.93 13.17
CA VAL A 225 -14.41 -13.01 13.90
C VAL A 225 -15.43 -14.12 14.15
N ASP A 226 -15.11 -15.32 13.65
CA ASP A 226 -15.79 -16.56 13.99
C ASP A 226 -14.84 -17.42 14.83
N GLU A 227 -15.09 -17.48 16.14
CA GLU A 227 -14.19 -18.12 17.11
C GLU A 227 -13.89 -19.58 16.76
N GLU A 228 -14.90 -20.34 16.31
CA GLU A 228 -14.72 -21.75 15.95
C GLU A 228 -13.77 -21.91 14.75
N LEU A 229 -13.91 -21.03 13.76
CA LEU A 229 -13.04 -21.03 12.59
C LEU A 229 -11.61 -20.67 12.98
N PHE A 230 -11.43 -19.65 13.83
CA PHE A 230 -10.12 -19.23 14.31
C PHE A 230 -9.42 -20.35 15.08
N ASP A 231 -10.14 -21.06 15.95
CA ASP A 231 -9.61 -22.22 16.70
C ASP A 231 -9.27 -23.41 15.80
N LYS A 232 -10.04 -23.65 14.75
CA LYS A 232 -9.77 -24.72 13.77
C LYS A 232 -8.55 -24.39 12.92
N VAL A 233 -8.41 -23.16 12.45
CA VAL A 233 -7.29 -22.73 11.58
C VAL A 233 -6.01 -22.52 12.40
N SER A 234 -6.08 -22.05 13.65
CA SER A 234 -4.91 -21.89 14.53
C SER A 234 -4.19 -23.21 14.81
N LYS A 235 -4.92 -24.34 14.86
CA LYS A 235 -4.33 -25.68 14.94
C LYS A 235 -3.56 -26.09 13.66
N LEU A 236 -3.77 -25.38 12.55
CA LEU A 236 -3.19 -25.64 11.22
C LEU A 236 -2.18 -24.58 10.78
N GLN A 237 -1.50 -23.91 11.72
CA GLN A 237 -0.48 -22.87 11.47
C GLN A 237 0.59 -23.23 10.44
N ARG A 238 0.88 -24.53 10.26
CA ARG A 238 1.82 -25.01 9.22
C ARG A 238 1.33 -24.71 7.80
N TYR A 239 0.02 -24.69 7.58
CA TYR A 239 -0.61 -24.53 6.27
C TYR A 239 -1.23 -23.14 6.09
N ALA A 240 -1.90 -22.63 7.12
CA ALA A 240 -2.70 -21.44 7.01
C ALA A 240 -2.62 -20.56 8.25
N ASN A 241 -2.71 -19.25 8.03
CA ASN A 241 -2.94 -18.24 9.05
C ASN A 241 -4.35 -17.68 8.84
N ILE A 242 -5.00 -17.27 9.93
CA ILE A 242 -6.27 -16.54 9.88
C ILE A 242 -6.10 -15.24 10.65
N MET A 243 -6.67 -14.17 10.12
CA MET A 243 -6.60 -12.84 10.70
C MET A 243 -7.94 -12.16 10.56
N ASP A 244 -8.33 -11.40 11.57
CA ASP A 244 -9.41 -10.45 11.41
C ASP A 244 -8.91 -9.28 10.56
N ARG A 245 -9.81 -8.66 9.82
CA ARG A 245 -9.52 -7.53 8.95
C ARG A 245 -8.89 -6.34 9.70
N SER A 246 -9.24 -6.14 10.98
CA SER A 246 -8.67 -5.06 11.81
C SER A 246 -7.22 -5.28 12.24
N ASP A 247 -6.77 -6.55 12.30
CA ASP A 247 -5.44 -6.95 12.75
C ASP A 247 -4.44 -7.18 11.59
N VAL A 248 -4.85 -6.92 10.34
CA VAL A 248 -3.98 -7.13 9.19
C VAL A 248 -3.00 -5.95 9.05
N ASP A 249 -1.76 -6.26 8.72
CA ASP A 249 -0.68 -5.31 8.41
C ASP A 249 -0.19 -5.50 6.97
N VAL A 250 0.56 -4.53 6.42
CA VAL A 250 1.20 -4.66 5.10
C VAL A 250 2.16 -5.85 5.07
N LYS A 251 2.89 -6.09 6.16
CA LYS A 251 3.73 -7.29 6.31
C LYS A 251 2.91 -8.59 6.16
N ASN A 252 1.74 -8.66 6.80
CA ASN A 252 0.89 -9.87 6.78
C ASN A 252 0.37 -10.17 5.36
N LEU A 253 0.10 -9.13 4.56
CA LEU A 253 -0.24 -9.29 3.15
C LEU A 253 0.90 -9.88 2.30
N LEU A 254 2.15 -9.73 2.72
CA LEU A 254 3.36 -10.09 1.96
C LEU A 254 4.06 -11.35 2.47
N GLU A 255 3.76 -11.82 3.68
CA GLU A 255 4.45 -12.95 4.31
C GLU A 255 4.09 -14.31 3.69
N THR A 256 2.80 -14.55 3.44
CA THR A 256 2.33 -15.85 2.92
C THR A 256 2.39 -15.90 1.40
N SER A 257 2.04 -17.02 0.80
CA SER A 257 2.07 -17.15 -0.65
C SER A 257 0.77 -16.73 -1.31
N ARG A 258 -0.36 -16.87 -0.61
CA ARG A 258 -1.69 -16.51 -1.10
C ARG A 258 -2.47 -15.77 -0.04
N LEU A 259 -3.28 -14.83 -0.52
CA LEU A 259 -4.21 -14.06 0.27
C LEU A 259 -5.63 -14.47 -0.09
N ILE A 260 -6.36 -15.01 0.86
CA ILE A 260 -7.75 -15.41 0.71
C ILE A 260 -8.57 -14.45 1.57
N ILE A 261 -9.33 -13.57 0.92
CA ILE A 261 -10.01 -12.47 1.60
C ILE A 261 -11.49 -12.46 1.27
N GLU A 262 -12.33 -12.23 2.28
CA GLU A 262 -13.74 -11.94 2.05
C GLU A 262 -13.90 -10.63 1.26
N LYS A 263 -14.82 -10.60 0.30
CA LYS A 263 -15.12 -9.42 -0.49
C LYS A 263 -15.48 -8.22 0.41
N ALA A 264 -16.30 -8.45 1.43
CA ALA A 264 -16.69 -7.42 2.38
C ALA A 264 -15.48 -6.83 3.13
N ALA A 265 -14.53 -7.67 3.52
CA ALA A 265 -13.27 -7.24 4.14
C ALA A 265 -12.44 -6.41 3.16
N LEU A 266 -12.25 -6.91 1.94
CA LEU A 266 -11.48 -6.21 0.90
C LEU A 266 -12.06 -4.82 0.59
N ASP A 267 -13.38 -4.73 0.37
CA ASP A 267 -14.07 -3.47 0.04
C ASP A 267 -13.84 -2.41 1.12
N LYS A 268 -14.06 -2.80 2.37
CA LYS A 268 -13.84 -1.89 3.49
C LYS A 268 -12.34 -1.59 3.67
N MET A 269 -11.40 -2.52 3.41
CA MET A 269 -9.94 -2.28 3.57
C MET A 269 -9.46 -1.25 2.55
N LEU A 270 -9.93 -1.37 1.30
CA LEU A 270 -9.68 -0.39 0.25
C LEU A 270 -10.28 0.97 0.60
N LYS A 271 -11.46 1.00 1.24
CA LYS A 271 -12.08 2.25 1.71
C LYS A 271 -11.23 2.95 2.76
N GLU A 272 -10.71 2.23 3.74
CA GLU A 272 -9.83 2.80 4.79
C GLU A 272 -8.52 3.31 4.22
N HIS A 273 -7.88 2.55 3.32
CA HIS A 273 -6.58 2.88 2.74
C HIS A 273 -6.67 3.67 1.43
N SER A 274 -7.55 4.68 1.39
CA SER A 274 -7.79 5.52 0.21
C SER A 274 -7.55 7.02 0.46
N LEU A 275 -6.90 7.41 1.58
CA LEU A 275 -6.72 8.82 1.93
C LEU A 275 -5.85 9.62 0.95
N ASP A 276 -4.99 8.94 0.18
CA ASP A 276 -4.22 9.59 -0.88
C ASP A 276 -5.07 9.86 -2.13
N LEU A 277 -6.15 9.10 -2.35
CA LEU A 277 -7.09 9.28 -3.46
C LEU A 277 -8.13 10.36 -3.16
N ILE A 278 -8.58 10.47 -1.91
CA ILE A 278 -9.64 11.40 -1.47
C ILE A 278 -9.08 12.84 -1.24
N SER A 279 -7.92 13.19 -1.80
CA SER A 279 -7.33 14.51 -1.52
C SER A 279 -8.20 15.65 -2.08
N ARG A 280 -8.66 16.54 -1.21
CA ARG A 280 -9.09 17.88 -1.61
C ARG A 280 -7.90 18.58 -2.29
N PRO A 281 -8.09 19.27 -3.43
CA PRO A 281 -7.01 20.06 -4.03
C PRO A 281 -6.50 21.08 -3.01
N ALA A 282 -5.20 21.33 -2.99
CA ALA A 282 -4.64 22.37 -2.13
C ALA A 282 -5.31 23.71 -2.46
N LYS A 283 -5.79 24.44 -1.44
CA LYS A 283 -6.29 25.79 -1.63
C LYS A 283 -5.10 26.66 -2.08
N ALA A 284 -5.23 27.35 -3.20
CA ALA A 284 -4.25 28.34 -3.61
C ALA A 284 -4.18 29.42 -2.51
N LEU A 285 -3.01 29.59 -1.90
CA LEU A 285 -2.72 30.74 -1.05
C LEU A 285 -2.22 31.84 -1.97
N TYR A 286 -3.03 32.86 -2.19
CA TYR A 286 -2.58 34.09 -2.82
C TYR A 286 -1.87 34.92 -1.76
N LEU A 287 -0.61 35.27 -2.01
CA LEU A 287 0.21 36.17 -1.19
C LEU A 287 -0.17 37.63 -1.45
#